data_AF-A0A3D1AXS1-F1
#
_entry.id   AF-A0A3D1AXS1-F1
#
_cell.length_a   1.000
_cell.length_b   1.000
_cell.length_c   1.000
_cell.angle_alpha   90.00
_cell.angle_beta   90.00
_cell.angle_gamma   90.00
#
_symmetry.space_group_name_H-M   'P 1'
#
loop_
_entity.id
_entity.type
_entity.pdbx_description
1 polymer ?
#
loop_
_entity_poly.entity_id
_entity_poly.type
_entity_poly.pdbx_seq_one_letter_code
_entity_poly.pdbx_strand_id
1 'polypeptide(L)'
;MDKAEVAAPVMDLTARFEVVYQLQEEFIPTQEQINAFSTGNAVYNYWPYFREYAQSEAMRASLPVLLIPFLRVQISVSPTPTENPET
;
A
#
# COMPACT_ATOMS: atom_id res chain seq x y z
N MET A 1 -0.85 23.80 31.16
CA MET A 1 -0.57 22.67 30.25
C MET A 1 -0.01 23.28 29.00
N ASP A 2 1.31 23.30 28.85
CA ASP A 2 1.97 23.84 27.66
C ASP A 2 1.67 22.92 26.47
N LYS A 3 1.11 23.53 25.42
CA LYS A 3 0.83 22.88 24.15
C LYS A 3 2.17 22.75 23.44
N ALA A 4 2.69 21.52 23.36
CA ALA A 4 3.95 21.27 22.64
C ALA A 4 3.83 21.78 21.21
N GLU A 5 4.69 22.74 20.87
CA GLU A 5 4.83 23.26 19.51
C GLU A 5 5.43 22.14 18.64
N VAL A 6 4.67 21.69 17.64
CA VAL A 6 5.13 20.65 16.73
C VAL A 6 6.12 21.30 15.77
N ALA A 7 7.40 21.00 15.94
CA ALA A 7 8.46 21.46 15.05
C ALA A 7 8.18 21.05 13.60
N ALA A 8 8.57 21.90 12.65
CA ALA A 8 8.43 21.63 11.22
C ALA A 8 9.13 20.31 10.83
N PRO A 9 8.60 19.55 9.85
CA PRO A 9 9.19 18.30 9.44
C PRO A 9 10.61 18.51 8.91
N VAL A 10 11.53 17.64 9.31
CA VAL A 10 12.94 17.66 8.86
C VAL A 10 13.05 17.30 7.38
N MET A 11 12.11 16.50 6.87
CA MET A 11 12.03 16.08 5.47
C MET A 11 10.58 15.77 5.11
N ASP A 12 10.16 16.17 3.92
CA ASP A 12 8.89 15.78 3.29
C ASP A 12 9.21 15.04 1.99
N LEU A 13 8.56 13.89 1.78
CA LEU A 13 8.83 13.00 0.66
C LEU A 13 7.54 12.63 -0.05
N THR A 14 7.47 12.98 -1.34
CA THR A 14 6.36 12.62 -2.22
C THR A 14 6.88 11.86 -3.43
N ALA A 15 6.24 10.74 -3.75
CA ALA A 15 6.54 9.95 -4.93
C ALA A 15 5.26 9.47 -5.61
N ARG A 16 5.34 9.31 -6.93
CA ARG A 16 4.29 8.69 -7.75
C ARG A 16 4.86 7.43 -8.39
N PHE A 17 4.21 6.30 -8.15
CA PHE A 17 4.59 5.03 -8.74
C PHE A 17 3.57 4.66 -9.82
N GLU A 18 4.08 4.19 -10.96
CA GLU A 18 3.29 3.52 -11.98
C GLU A 18 3.69 2.05 -11.98
N VAL A 19 2.68 1.17 -11.97
CA VAL A 19 2.89 -0.27 -11.96
C VAL A 19 2.08 -0.89 -13.07
N VAL A 20 2.77 -1.53 -14.01
CA VAL A 20 2.16 -2.18 -15.16
C VAL A 20 2.18 -3.68 -14.95
N TYR A 21 1.01 -4.30 -15.02
CA TYR A 21 0.83 -5.75 -14.88
C TYR A 21 0.40 -6.34 -16.21
N GLN A 22 1.02 -7.45 -16.58
CA GLN A 22 0.57 -8.27 -17.70
C GLN A 22 -0.38 -9.35 -17.19
N LEU A 23 -1.56 -9.44 -17.80
CA LEU A 23 -2.51 -10.52 -17.54
C LEU A 23 -2.07 -11.78 -18.29
N GLN A 24 -2.40 -12.94 -17.73
CA GLN A 24 -2.27 -14.21 -18.46
C GLN A 24 -3.29 -14.25 -19.60
N GLU A 25 -2.94 -14.89 -20.72
CA GLU A 25 -3.69 -14.79 -21.99
C GLU A 25 -5.18 -15.18 -21.87
N GLU A 26 -5.51 -16.11 -20.98
CA GLU A 26 -6.87 -16.61 -20.79
C GLU A 26 -7.59 -15.99 -19.58
N PHE A 27 -6.92 -15.12 -18.84
CA PHE A 27 -7.48 -14.52 -17.63
C PHE A 27 -8.16 -13.19 -17.92
N ILE A 28 -9.49 -13.18 -17.83
CA ILE A 28 -10.31 -11.98 -17.95
C ILE A 28 -10.84 -11.63 -16.55
N PRO A 29 -10.24 -10.65 -15.84
CA PRO A 29 -10.66 -10.30 -14.50
C PRO A 29 -12.01 -9.59 -14.51
N THR A 30 -12.83 -9.89 -13.50
CA THR A 30 -14.02 -9.08 -13.22
C THR A 30 -13.63 -7.71 -12.68
N GLN A 31 -14.53 -6.72 -12.77
CA GLN A 31 -14.26 -5.40 -12.20
C GLN A 31 -14.00 -5.46 -10.69
N GLU A 32 -14.68 -6.35 -9.97
CA GLU A 32 -14.45 -6.59 -8.55
C GLU A 32 -13.04 -7.10 -8.27
N GLN A 33 -12.54 -8.05 -9.09
CA GLN A 33 -11.17 -8.54 -8.99
C GLN A 33 -10.15 -7.45 -9.30
N ILE A 34 -10.38 -6.61 -10.31
CA ILE A 34 -9.52 -5.45 -10.61
C ILE A 34 -9.48 -4.51 -9.40
N ASN A 35 -10.64 -4.19 -8.83
CA ASN A 35 -10.73 -3.30 -7.67
C ASN A 35 -10.00 -3.88 -6.47
N ALA A 36 -10.24 -5.14 -6.13
CA ALA A 36 -9.55 -5.83 -5.02
C ALA A 36 -8.04 -5.93 -5.25
N PHE A 37 -7.61 -6.19 -6.49
CA PHE A 37 -6.19 -6.22 -6.84
C PHE A 37 -5.55 -4.83 -6.68
N SER A 38 -6.20 -3.77 -7.17
CA SER A 38 -5.67 -2.41 -7.14
C SER A 38 -5.47 -1.87 -5.72
N THR A 39 -6.36 -2.22 -4.79
CA THR A 39 -6.32 -1.72 -3.40
C THR A 39 -5.42 -2.57 -2.49
N GLY A 40 -5.27 -3.86 -2.79
CA GLY A 40 -4.46 -4.79 -2.01
C GLY A 40 -3.12 -5.11 -2.68
N ASN A 41 -3.17 -5.97 -3.69
CA ASN A 41 -1.99 -6.58 -4.29
C ASN A 41 -1.08 -5.55 -4.96
N ALA A 42 -1.63 -4.60 -5.72
CA ALA A 42 -0.83 -3.59 -6.39
C ALA A 42 -0.02 -2.76 -5.37
N VAL A 43 -0.68 -2.34 -4.28
CA VAL A 43 -0.04 -1.60 -3.17
C VAL A 43 1.03 -2.43 -2.48
N TYR A 44 0.71 -3.68 -2.16
CA TYR A 44 1.65 -4.60 -1.54
C TYR A 44 2.90 -4.82 -2.39
N ASN A 45 2.73 -4.97 -3.70
CA ASN A 45 3.81 -5.23 -4.64
C ASN A 45 4.73 -4.03 -4.83
N TYR A 46 4.22 -2.80 -4.87
CA TYR A 46 5.08 -1.61 -4.99
C TYR A 46 5.68 -1.16 -3.65
N TRP A 47 5.13 -1.59 -2.51
CA TRP A 47 5.60 -1.16 -1.19
C TRP A 47 7.10 -1.29 -0.96
N PRO A 48 7.79 -2.42 -1.31
CA PRO A 48 9.24 -2.53 -1.18
C PRO A 48 10.02 -1.47 -1.96
N TYR A 49 9.52 -1.08 -3.15
CA TYR A 49 10.15 -0.04 -3.98
C TYR A 49 10.02 1.35 -3.34
N PHE A 50 8.88 1.63 -2.71
CA PHE A 50 8.72 2.86 -1.93
C PHE A 50 9.65 2.89 -0.70
N ARG A 51 9.77 1.76 0.01
CA ARG A 51 10.67 1.65 1.17
C ARG A 51 12.12 1.95 0.78
N GLU A 52 12.59 1.34 -0.31
CA GLU A 52 13.93 1.58 -0.83
C GLU A 52 14.10 3.03 -1.27
N TYR A 53 13.13 3.59 -2.00
CA TYR A 53 13.14 4.99 -2.41
C TYR A 53 13.31 5.94 -1.21
N ALA A 54 12.49 5.77 -0.17
CA ALA A 54 12.55 6.63 1.01
C ALA A 54 13.86 6.48 1.80
N GLN A 55 14.37 5.25 1.92
CA GLN A 55 15.69 4.99 2.51
C GLN A 55 16.80 5.67 1.71
N SER A 56 16.78 5.53 0.38
CA SER A 56 17.73 6.13 -0.55
C SER A 56 17.71 7.67 -0.47
N GLU A 57 16.55 8.30 -0.36
CA GLU A 57 16.43 9.76 -0.23
C GLU A 57 16.91 10.26 1.14
N ALA A 58 16.60 9.55 2.23
CA ALA A 58 17.12 9.88 3.55
C ALA A 58 18.65 9.82 3.59
N MET A 59 19.24 8.79 2.98
CA MET A 59 20.70 8.66 2.86
C MET A 59 21.31 9.81 2.04
N ARG A 60 20.69 10.21 0.91
CA ARG A 60 21.13 11.37 0.11
C ARG A 60 21.09 12.67 0.89
N ALA A 61 20.09 12.84 1.75
CA ALA A 61 19.94 13.99 2.64
C ALA A 61 20.90 13.93 3.85
N SER A 62 21.78 12.93 3.94
CA SER A 62 22.64 12.68 5.11
C SER A 62 21.86 12.51 6.42
N LEU A 63 20.61 12.06 6.31
CA LEU A 63 19.75 11.72 7.44
C LEU A 63 19.99 10.26 7.85
N PRO A 64 19.65 9.89 9.10
CA PRO A 64 19.64 8.49 9.51
C PRO A 64 18.78 7.62 8.59
N VAL A 65 19.11 6.33 8.52
CA VAL A 65 18.36 5.36 7.71
C VAL A 65 16.90 5.34 8.13
N LEU A 66 16.01 5.62 7.18
CA LEU A 66 14.57 5.59 7.39
C LEU A 66 14.05 4.15 7.28
N LEU A 67 13.77 3.51 8.42
CA LEU A 67 13.21 2.16 8.45
C LEU A 67 11.68 2.20 8.35
N ILE A 68 11.17 2.21 7.12
CA ILE A 68 9.72 2.10 6.89
C ILE A 68 9.25 0.68 7.24
N PRO A 69 8.15 0.52 8.02
CA PRO A 69 7.64 -0.79 8.41
C PRO A 69 7.12 -1.61 7.23
N PHE A 70 7.01 -2.92 7.41
CA PHE A 70 6.35 -3.79 6.44
C PHE A 70 4.86 -3.49 6.35
N LEU A 71 4.32 -3.47 5.13
CA LEU A 71 2.89 -3.35 4.91
C LEU A 71 2.18 -4.62 5.39
N ARG A 72 1.17 -4.46 6.23
CA ARG A 72 0.30 -5.55 6.68
C ARG A 72 -0.99 -5.50 5.87
N VAL A 73 -1.21 -6.50 5.02
CA VAL A 73 -2.47 -6.64 4.28
C VAL A 73 -3.50 -7.27 5.22
N GLN A 74 -4.57 -6.54 5.51
CA GLN A 74 -5.72 -7.09 6.21
C GLN A 74 -6.71 -7.63 5.18
N ILE A 75 -6.96 -8.93 5.21
CA ILE A 75 -7.97 -9.55 4.36
C ILE A 75 -9.31 -9.39 5.09
N SER A 76 -10.16 -8.49 4.63
CA SER A 76 -11.55 -8.42 5.10
C SER A 76 -12.36 -9.49 4.38
N VAL A 77 -12.70 -10.58 5.08
CA VAL A 77 -13.68 -11.53 4.57
C VAL A 77 -15.06 -10.94 4.83
N SER A 78 -15.74 -10.48 3.79
CA SER A 78 -17.16 -10.14 3.90
C SER A 78 -17.94 -11.43 4.17
N PRO A 79 -18.81 -11.49 5.20
CA PRO A 79 -19.60 -12.69 5.47
C PRO A 79 -20.55 -12.95 4.28
N THR A 80 -20.46 -14.14 3.70
CA THR A 80 -21.40 -14.63 2.69
C THR A 80 -22.82 -14.53 3.26
N PRO A 81 -23.80 -13.95 2.53
CA PRO A 81 -25.20 -14.02 2.94
C PRO A 81 -25.61 -15.48 3.03
N THR A 82 -25.93 -15.96 4.23
CA THR A 82 -26.49 -17.29 4.44
C THR A 82 -27.81 -17.36 3.69
N GLU A 83 -27.87 -18.14 2.62
CA GLU A 83 -29.10 -18.50 1.94
C GLU A 83 -29.98 -19.25 2.96
N ASN A 84 -31.08 -18.64 3.36
CA ASN A 84 -32.08 -19.28 4.22
C ASN A 84 -32.68 -20.43 3.41
N PRO A 85 -32.61 -21.70 3.88
CA PRO A 85 -33.39 -22.74 3.25
C PRO A 85 -34.86 -22.50 3.60
N GLU A 86 -35.61 -21.93 2.66
CA GLU A 86 -37.06 -22.03 2.63
C GLU A 86 -37.42 -23.50 2.37
N THR A 87 -37.75 -24.27 3.42
CA THR A 87 -38.91 -25.20 3.43
C THR A 87 -39.24 -25.66 4.84
#